data_AF-A0A1T5IJ65-F1
#
_entry.id   AF-A0A1T5IJ65-F1
#
_cell.length_a   1.000
_cell.length_b   1.000
_cell.length_c   1.000
_cell.angle_alpha   90.00
_cell.angle_beta   90.00
_cell.angle_gamma   90.00
#
_symmetry.space_group_name_H-M   'P 1'
#
loop_
_entity.id
_entity.type
_entity.pdbx_description
1 polymer ?
#
loop_
_entity_poly.entity_id
_entity_poly.type
_entity_poly.pdbx_seq_one_letter_code
_entity_poly.pdbx_strand_id
1 'polypeptide(L)'
;MLIAIIYAFMLTIFIGFIIENFKLSFDLKKVELINFKIINIISKIFSGKTDFDIFMINDLRRIFNEEFLNTKMLDKYELYKVDDSKIKVKYFKGHVIEELEILAYKGEIKLIEINKEVLE
;
A
#
# COMPACT_ATOMS: atom_id res chain seq x y z
N MET A 1 -40.99 23.13 13.82
CA MET A 1 -40.81 21.86 13.08
C MET A 1 -39.75 21.97 11.98
N LEU A 2 -39.90 22.87 11.00
CA LEU A 2 -38.96 22.98 9.87
C LEU A 2 -37.50 23.26 10.28
N ILE A 3 -37.30 24.13 11.27
CA ILE A 3 -35.97 24.42 11.85
C ILE A 3 -35.33 23.17 12.48
N ALA A 4 -36.12 22.35 13.20
CA ALA A 4 -35.62 21.12 13.80
C ALA A 4 -35.23 20.07 12.75
N ILE A 5 -35.96 20.02 11.62
CA ILE A 5 -35.64 19.14 10.49
C ILE A 5 -34.32 19.57 9.82
N ILE A 6 -34.12 20.88 9.63
CA ILE A 6 -32.86 21.41 9.07
C ILE A 6 -31.68 21.08 10.00
N TYR A 7 -31.83 21.27 11.31
CA TYR A 7 -30.78 20.92 12.26
C TYR A 7 -30.46 19.42 12.25
N ALA A 8 -31.47 18.56 12.23
CA ALA A 8 -31.27 17.11 12.14
C ALA A 8 -30.54 16.72 10.85
N PHE A 9 -30.93 17.30 9.71
CA PHE A 9 -30.29 17.04 8.42
C PHE A 9 -28.82 17.47 8.38
N MET A 10 -28.52 18.67 8.90
CA MET A 10 -27.13 19.15 9.02
C MET A 10 -26.29 18.23 9.91
N LEU A 11 -26.87 17.72 11.00
CA LEU A 11 -26.20 16.80 11.91
C LEU A 11 -25.91 15.45 11.24
N THR A 12 -26.84 14.93 10.45
CA THR A 12 -26.64 13.69 9.68
C THR A 12 -25.54 13.84 8.63
N ILE A 13 -25.52 14.95 7.88
CA ILE A 13 -24.45 15.24 6.91
C ILE A 13 -23.10 15.32 7.63
N PHE A 14 -23.05 16.04 8.74
CA PHE A 14 -21.82 16.23 9.50
C PHE A 14 -21.27 14.91 10.06
N ILE A 15 -22.14 14.05 10.60
CA ILE A 15 -21.76 12.70 11.06
C ILE A 15 -21.25 11.86 9.88
N GLY A 16 -21.95 11.88 8.74
CA GLY A 16 -21.52 11.16 7.54
C GLY A 16 -20.13 11.59 7.06
N PHE A 17 -19.90 12.90 7.01
CA PHE A 17 -18.59 13.47 6.67
C PHE A 17 -17.49 13.03 7.63
N ILE A 18 -17.74 13.07 8.94
CA ILE A 18 -16.78 12.62 9.95
C ILE A 18 -16.42 11.14 9.74
N ILE A 19 -17.42 10.28 9.60
CA ILE A 19 -17.20 8.84 9.42
C ILE A 19 -16.33 8.56 8.20
N GLU A 20 -16.58 9.24 7.08
CA GLU A 20 -15.83 9.03 5.85
C GLU A 20 -14.37 9.46 5.98
N ASN A 21 -14.13 10.61 6.61
CA ASN A 21 -12.77 11.06 6.93
C ASN A 21 -12.02 10.08 7.85
N PHE A 22 -12.70 9.49 8.83
CA PHE A 22 -12.11 8.49 9.72
C PHE A 22 -11.71 7.22 8.97
N LYS A 23 -12.56 6.73 8.05
CA LYS A 23 -12.22 5.55 7.22
C LYS A 23 -11.00 5.82 6.37
N LEU A 24 -10.96 6.96 5.67
CA LEU A 24 -9.83 7.34 4.82
C LEU A 24 -8.53 7.43 5.64
N SER A 25 -8.56 8.10 6.79
CA SER A 25 -7.40 8.20 7.69
C SER A 25 -6.91 6.82 8.15
N PHE A 26 -7.83 5.89 8.41
CA PHE A 26 -7.49 4.54 8.81
C PHE A 26 -6.84 3.74 7.68
N ASP A 27 -7.35 3.84 6.45
CA ASP A 27 -6.76 3.18 5.30
C ASP A 27 -5.38 3.74 4.97
N LEU A 28 -5.17 5.05 5.05
CA LEU A 28 -3.86 5.69 4.90
C LEU A 28 -2.83 5.15 5.91
N LYS A 29 -3.21 5.00 7.20
CA LYS A 29 -2.34 4.40 8.22
C LYS A 29 -1.99 2.95 7.94
N LYS A 30 -2.95 2.15 7.43
CA LYS A 30 -2.66 0.76 7.05
C LYS A 30 -1.66 0.69 5.90
N VAL A 31 -1.83 1.58 4.92
CA VAL A 31 -0.97 1.69 3.75
C VAL A 31 0.47 2.01 4.15
N GLU A 32 0.68 2.96 5.07
CA GLU A 32 2.02 3.21 5.65
C GLU A 32 2.62 1.96 6.30
N LEU A 33 1.82 1.20 7.03
CA LEU A 33 2.25 -0.05 7.66
C LEU A 33 2.58 -1.14 6.62
N ILE A 34 1.82 -1.21 5.53
CA ILE A 34 2.09 -2.11 4.41
C ILE A 34 3.42 -1.74 3.74
N ASN A 35 3.67 -0.46 3.47
CA ASN A 35 4.96 0.02 2.93
C ASN A 35 6.12 -0.43 3.79
N PHE A 36 6.01 -0.22 5.11
CA PHE A 36 7.03 -0.63 6.06
C PHE A 36 7.28 -2.15 6.03
N LYS A 37 6.22 -2.96 5.92
CA LYS A 37 6.36 -4.42 5.77
C LYS A 37 7.02 -4.82 4.46
N ILE A 38 6.61 -4.22 3.34
CA ILE A 38 7.20 -4.45 2.01
C ILE A 38 8.72 -4.17 2.07
N ILE A 39 9.13 -3.03 2.64
CA ILE A 39 10.53 -2.66 2.84
C ILE A 39 11.28 -3.75 3.60
N ASN A 40 10.72 -4.19 4.73
CA ASN A 40 11.37 -5.18 5.58
C ASN A 40 11.52 -6.53 4.91
N ILE A 41 10.52 -6.98 4.17
CA ILE A 41 10.57 -8.26 3.44
C ILE A 41 11.65 -8.18 2.36
N ILE A 42 11.64 -7.13 1.54
CA ILE A 42 12.61 -6.98 0.45
C ILE A 42 14.02 -6.82 1.03
N SER A 43 14.21 -6.01 2.08
CA SER A 43 15.50 -5.82 2.77
C SER A 43 16.06 -7.13 3.32
N LYS A 44 15.22 -8.01 3.86
CA LYS A 44 15.66 -9.32 4.35
C LYS A 44 16.08 -10.26 3.22
N ILE A 45 15.31 -10.32 2.14
CA ILE A 45 15.57 -11.21 1.00
C ILE A 45 16.80 -10.75 0.21
N PHE A 46 17.01 -9.43 0.16
CA PHE A 46 18.02 -8.80 -0.68
C PHE A 46 19.32 -8.45 0.05
N SER A 47 19.42 -8.72 1.36
CA SER A 47 20.58 -8.38 2.17
C SER A 47 21.89 -8.83 1.50
N GLY A 48 22.73 -7.86 1.12
CA GLY A 48 24.04 -8.10 0.50
C GLY A 48 24.03 -8.40 -1.01
N LYS A 49 22.90 -8.25 -1.71
CA LYS A 49 22.80 -8.43 -3.17
C LYS A 49 22.72 -7.09 -3.91
N THR A 50 23.03 -7.10 -5.20
CA THR A 50 22.99 -5.92 -6.09
C THR A 50 21.92 -6.01 -7.16
N ASP A 51 21.38 -7.21 -7.42
CA ASP A 51 20.47 -7.48 -8.53
C ASP A 51 19.31 -8.40 -8.13
N PHE A 52 18.11 -8.13 -8.65
CA PHE A 52 16.88 -8.90 -8.56
C PHE A 52 16.84 -9.98 -9.64
N ASP A 53 17.27 -11.18 -9.26
CA ASP A 53 17.13 -12.36 -10.12
C ASP A 53 15.66 -12.87 -10.20
N ILE A 54 15.37 -13.70 -11.20
CA ILE A 54 14.02 -14.23 -11.44
C ILE A 54 13.53 -15.11 -10.27
N PHE A 55 14.44 -15.82 -9.59
CA PHE A 55 14.09 -16.69 -8.47
C PHE A 55 13.66 -15.86 -7.26
N MET A 56 14.39 -14.78 -6.97
CA MET A 56 14.06 -13.82 -5.92
C MET A 56 12.71 -13.15 -6.16
N ILE A 57 12.37 -12.84 -7.42
CA ILE A 57 11.06 -12.27 -7.75
C ILE A 57 9.94 -13.30 -7.53
N ASN A 58 10.17 -14.56 -7.88
CA ASN A 58 9.21 -15.62 -7.61
C ASN A 58 9.02 -15.85 -6.10
N ASP A 59 10.10 -15.81 -5.32
CA ASP A 59 10.05 -15.90 -3.86
C ASP A 59 9.32 -14.69 -3.24
N LEU A 60 9.61 -13.48 -3.71
CA LEU A 60 8.88 -12.27 -3.32
C LEU A 60 7.39 -12.40 -3.60
N ARG A 61 7.02 -12.88 -4.79
CA ARG A 61 5.62 -13.10 -5.15
C ARG A 61 4.93 -14.11 -4.22
N ARG A 62 5.60 -15.22 -3.88
CA ARG A 62 5.08 -16.20 -2.93
C ARG A 62 4.87 -15.58 -1.54
N ILE A 63 5.90 -14.91 -1.02
CA ILE A 63 5.84 -14.27 0.30
C ILE A 63 4.76 -13.18 0.32
N PHE A 64 4.62 -12.39 -0.73
CA PHE A 64 3.62 -11.33 -0.80
C PHE A 64 2.19 -11.91 -0.86
N ASN A 65 2.00 -13.02 -1.58
CA ASN A 65 0.72 -13.74 -1.55
C ASN A 65 0.37 -14.21 -0.13
N GLU A 66 1.33 -14.83 0.56
CA GLU A 66 1.13 -15.36 1.91
C GLU A 66 0.92 -14.25 2.95
N GLU A 67 1.77 -13.23 2.96
CA GLU A 67 1.78 -12.18 3.98
C GLU A 67 0.72 -11.10 3.75
N PHE A 68 0.30 -10.84 2.50
CA PHE A 68 -0.59 -9.71 2.21
C PHE A 68 -1.98 -10.12 1.70
N LEU A 69 -2.07 -11.05 0.75
CA LEU A 69 -3.38 -11.48 0.22
C LEU A 69 -4.09 -12.43 1.18
N ASN A 70 -3.40 -13.49 1.63
CA ASN A 70 -4.01 -14.50 2.50
C ASN A 70 -4.39 -13.94 3.88
N THR A 71 -3.64 -12.95 4.37
CA THR A 71 -3.93 -12.22 5.62
C THR A 71 -4.99 -11.13 5.46
N LYS A 72 -5.50 -10.89 4.24
CA LYS A 72 -6.41 -9.78 3.89
C LYS A 72 -5.85 -8.39 4.23
N MET A 73 -4.52 -8.26 4.35
CA MET A 73 -3.87 -6.96 4.51
C MET A 73 -4.02 -6.12 3.24
N LEU A 74 -3.95 -6.75 2.06
CA LEU A 74 -4.19 -6.12 0.77
C LEU A 74 -5.41 -6.71 0.08
N ASP A 75 -6.08 -5.90 -0.72
CA ASP A 75 -7.22 -6.33 -1.52
C ASP A 75 -6.74 -6.88 -2.87
N LYS A 76 -5.70 -6.26 -3.44
CA LYS A 76 -4.98 -6.73 -4.63
C LYS A 76 -3.54 -6.20 -4.62
N TYR A 77 -2.62 -6.94 -5.23
CA TYR A 77 -1.30 -6.40 -5.58
C TYR A 77 -0.80 -6.94 -6.93
N GLU A 78 0.16 -6.23 -7.51
CA GLU A 78 0.86 -6.56 -8.73
C GLU A 78 2.37 -6.29 -8.53
N LEU A 79 3.20 -7.26 -8.93
CA LEU A 79 4.67 -7.19 -8.79
C LEU A 79 5.32 -7.35 -10.16
N TYR A 80 6.09 -6.34 -10.56
CA TYR A 80 6.76 -6.25 -11.85
C TYR A 80 8.27 -6.13 -11.70
N LYS A 81 9.01 -6.89 -12.51
CA LYS A 81 10.43 -6.61 -12.75
C LYS A 81 10.53 -5.52 -13.81
N VAL A 82 11.21 -4.42 -13.52
CA VAL A 82 11.50 -3.39 -14.53
C VAL A 82 12.85 -3.68 -15.18
N ASP A 83 13.87 -3.92 -14.35
CA ASP A 83 15.21 -4.31 -14.76
C ASP A 83 15.87 -5.14 -13.64
N ASP A 84 17.15 -5.49 -13.79
CA ASP A 84 17.89 -6.27 -12.80
C ASP A 84 18.09 -5.52 -11.47
N SER A 85 18.05 -4.19 -11.47
CA SER A 85 18.22 -3.36 -10.25
C SER A 85 16.90 -2.82 -9.70
N LYS A 86 15.78 -3.07 -10.38
CA LYS A 86 14.52 -2.36 -10.12
C LYS A 86 13.30 -3.27 -10.23
N ILE A 87 12.48 -3.21 -9.19
CA ILE A 87 11.13 -3.80 -9.17
C ILE A 87 10.09 -2.73 -8.87
N LYS A 88 8.87 -2.96 -9.35
CA LYS A 88 7.70 -2.13 -9.08
C LYS A 88 6.63 -2.96 -8.38
N VAL A 89 6.10 -2.43 -7.30
CA VAL A 89 4.97 -3.01 -6.56
C VAL A 89 3.81 -2.03 -6.63
N LYS A 90 2.69 -2.48 -7.18
CA LYS A 90 1.44 -1.74 -7.15
C LYS A 90 0.45 -2.50 -6.29
N TYR A 91 -0.25 -1.83 -5.39
CA TYR A 91 -1.23 -2.49 -4.57
C TYR A 91 -2.43 -1.61 -4.24
N PHE A 92 -3.50 -2.28 -3.81
CA PHE A 92 -4.77 -1.67 -3.48
C PHE A 92 -5.19 -2.00 -2.06
N LYS A 93 -5.57 -0.96 -1.30
CA LYS A 93 -6.17 -1.09 0.02
C LYS A 93 -7.29 -0.08 0.26
N GLY A 94 -8.52 -0.57 0.36
CA GLY A 94 -9.69 0.25 0.65
C GLY A 94 -9.90 1.28 -0.44
N HIS A 95 -9.66 2.56 -0.14
CA HIS A 95 -9.77 3.66 -1.10
C HIS A 95 -8.42 4.12 -1.64
N VAL A 96 -7.33 3.38 -1.36
CA VAL A 96 -5.99 3.83 -1.70
C VAL A 96 -5.34 2.87 -2.70
N ILE A 97 -4.86 3.42 -3.81
CA ILE A 97 -3.94 2.76 -4.73
C ILE A 97 -2.56 3.33 -4.47
N GLU A 98 -1.58 2.46 -4.25
CA GLU A 98 -0.20 2.89 -4.07
C GLU A 98 0.75 2.13 -4.99
N GLU A 99 1.71 2.88 -5.53
CA GLU A 99 2.69 2.40 -6.48
C GLU A 99 4.10 2.75 -5.99
N LEU A 100 4.86 1.69 -5.72
CA LEU A 100 6.20 1.74 -5.15
C LEU A 100 7.23 1.27 -6.17
N GLU A 101 8.31 2.01 -6.28
CA GLU A 101 9.55 1.56 -6.90
C GLU A 101 10.51 1.10 -5.81
N ILE A 102 11.11 -0.07 -6.01
CA ILE A 102 12.18 -0.55 -5.15
C ILE A 102 13.43 -0.74 -5.99
N LEU A 103 14.47 0.00 -5.61
CA LEU A 103 15.78 -0.01 -6.24
C LEU A 103 16.78 -0.74 -5.35
N ALA A 104 17.53 -1.64 -5.97
CA ALA A 104 18.71 -2.24 -5.42
C ALA A 104 19.92 -1.35 -5.71
N TYR A 105 20.64 -0.90 -4.68
CA TYR A 105 21.87 -0.14 -4.88
C TYR A 105 22.93 -0.47 -3.83
N LYS A 106 24.05 -1.06 -4.26
CA LYS A 106 25.24 -1.32 -3.43
C LYS A 106 24.93 -2.00 -2.08
N GLY A 107 24.00 -2.95 -2.07
CA GLY A 107 23.59 -3.68 -0.86
C GLY A 107 22.54 -2.97 0.01
N GLU A 108 22.09 -1.79 -0.39
CA GLU A 108 20.98 -1.07 0.23
C GLU A 108 19.75 -1.09 -0.69
N ILE A 109 18.56 -1.14 -0.07
CA ILE A 109 17.30 -0.98 -0.78
C ILE A 109 16.81 0.45 -0.60
N LYS A 110 16.60 1.14 -1.72
CA LYS A 110 15.94 2.43 -1.74
C LYS A 110 14.54 2.27 -2.28
N LEU A 111 13.60 2.84 -1.55
CA LEU A 111 12.20 2.83 -1.95
C LEU A 111 11.82 4.23 -2.41
N ILE A 112 11.28 4.30 -3.61
CA ILE A 112 10.76 5.53 -4.21
C ILE A 112 9.26 5.32 -4.34
N GLU A 113 8.48 6.04 -3.52
CA GLU A 113 7.05 6.17 -3.76
C GLU A 113 6.85 6.92 -5.07
N ILE A 114 6.17 6.29 -6.03
CA ILE A 114 5.96 6.87 -7.36
C ILE A 114 4.63 7.61 -7.39
N ASN A 115 3.57 6.97 -6.86
CA ASN A 115 2.23 7.51 -6.91
C ASN A 115 1.37 6.95 -5.77
N LYS A 116 0.52 7.81 -5.22
CA LYS A 116 -0.49 7.47 -4.23
C LYS A 116 -1.78 8.17 -4.61
N GLU A 117 -2.76 7.37 -4.99
CA GLU A 117 -4.07 7.85 -5.41
C GLU A 117 -5.10 7.42 -4.38
N VAL A 118 -5.91 8.38 -3.93
CA VAL A 118 -7.11 8.12 -3.14
C VAL A 118 -8.29 8.11 -4.11
N LEU A 119 -8.96 6.97 -4.24
CA LEU A 119 -10.20 6.82 -4.99
C LEU A 119 -11.33 7.53 -4.24
N GLU A 120 -12.01 8.45 -4.92
CA GLU A 120 -13.21 9.17 -4.45
C GLU A 120 -14.46 8.27 -4.40
#